data_AF-A0A6M1YNW8-F1
#
_entry.id   AF-A0A6M1YNW8-F1
#
_cell.length_a   1.000
_cell.length_b   1.000
_cell.length_c   1.000
_cell.angle_alpha   90.00
_cell.angle_beta   90.00
_cell.angle_gamma   90.00
#
_symmetry.space_group_name_H-M   'P 1'
#
loop_
_entity.id
_entity.type
_entity.pdbx_description
1 polymer ?
#
loop_
_entity_poly.entity_id
_entity_poly.type
_entity_poly.pdbx_seq_one_letter_code
_entity_poly.pdbx_strand_id
1 'polypeptide(L)'
;MISFKKFYILLIFASSVFFNSIFANEEIEVSLSTKNSIKPLYLSKIFNEGSEFENSYLDDLAKVLKFDLNNSGFTKVLKNEYQNDFKISHFDTDIAFDPAFWNNKKIAIVV
;
A
#
# COMPACT_ATOMS: atom_id res chain seq x y z
N MET A 1 -13.53 40.29 29.88
CA MET A 1 -14.29 39.35 30.74
C MET A 1 -15.12 38.44 29.86
N ILE A 2 -14.81 37.15 29.79
CA ILE A 2 -15.60 36.18 29.02
C ILE A 2 -16.89 35.90 29.81
N SER A 3 -18.05 36.04 29.18
CA SER A 3 -19.33 35.70 29.81
C SER A 3 -19.39 34.19 30.12
N PHE A 4 -19.97 33.81 31.25
CA PHE A 4 -20.12 32.41 31.68
C PHE A 4 -20.69 31.48 30.58
N LYS A 5 -21.61 31.99 29.75
CA LYS A 5 -22.17 31.23 28.61
C LYS A 5 -21.12 30.93 27.54
N LYS A 6 -20.24 31.90 27.24
CA LYS A 6 -19.15 31.73 26.28
C LYS A 6 -18.08 30.76 26.80
N PHE A 7 -17.83 30.79 28.11
CA PHE A 7 -16.93 29.83 28.77
C PHE A 7 -17.45 28.40 28.65
N TYR A 8 -18.75 28.18 28.87
CA TYR A 8 -19.35 26.85 28.77
C TYR A 8 -19.31 26.27 27.35
N ILE A 9 -19.55 27.09 26.34
CA ILE A 9 -19.43 26.67 24.92
C ILE A 9 -18.00 26.28 24.59
N LEU A 10 -17.01 27.04 25.09
CA LEU A 10 -15.59 26.75 24.87
C LEU A 10 -15.17 25.45 25.56
N LEU A 11 -15.74 25.16 26.73
CA LEU A 11 -15.49 23.91 27.46
C LEU A 11 -16.05 22.69 26.72
N ILE A 12 -17.24 22.80 26.11
CA ILE A 12 -17.85 21.73 25.31
C ILE A 12 -17.04 21.46 24.04
N PHE A 13 -16.55 22.52 23.37
CA PHE A 13 -15.69 22.37 22.19
C PHE A 13 -14.33 21.77 22.54
N ALA A 14 -13.74 22.16 23.66
CA ALA A 14 -12.46 21.59 24.10
C ALA A 14 -12.60 20.11 24.47
N SER A 15 -13.71 19.71 25.10
CA SER A 15 -13.94 18.31 25.45
C SER A 15 -14.19 17.43 24.23
N SER A 16 -14.95 17.89 23.24
CA SER A 16 -15.24 17.10 22.03
C SER A 16 -13.98 16.82 21.18
N VAL A 17 -13.04 17.77 21.11
CA VAL A 17 -11.75 17.55 20.44
C VAL A 17 -10.89 16.53 21.21
N PHE A 18 -10.91 16.58 22.55
CA PHE A 18 -10.20 15.64 23.41
C PHE A 18 -10.77 14.22 23.37
N PHE A 19 -12.08 14.04 23.22
CA PHE A 19 -12.67 12.70 23.11
C PHE A 19 -12.34 12.05 21.75
N ASN A 20 -12.28 12.82 20.66
CA ASN A 20 -11.91 12.28 19.35
C ASN A 20 -10.48 11.75 19.29
N SER A 21 -9.53 12.30 20.07
CA SER A 21 -8.16 11.79 20.11
C SER A 21 -8.01 10.49 20.91
N ILE A 22 -8.87 10.25 21.90
CA ILE A 22 -8.84 9.03 22.72
C ILE A 22 -9.47 7.84 21.96
N PHE A 23 -10.46 8.10 21.11
CA PHE A 23 -11.07 7.08 20.26
C PHE A 23 -10.46 7.00 18.85
N ALA A 24 -9.26 7.56 18.65
CA ALA A 24 -8.52 7.29 17.43
C ALA A 24 -8.32 5.78 17.33
N ASN A 25 -8.93 5.15 16.32
CA ASN A 25 -8.87 3.72 16.05
C ASN A 25 -7.44 3.22 16.23
N GLU A 26 -7.16 2.57 17.36
CA GLU A 26 -5.94 1.80 17.53
C GLU A 26 -6.08 0.62 16.58
N GLU A 27 -5.39 0.72 15.45
CA GLU A 27 -5.25 -0.40 14.53
C GLU A 27 -4.58 -1.53 15.32
N ILE A 28 -5.30 -2.64 15.51
CA ILE A 28 -4.77 -3.80 16.24
C ILE A 28 -3.63 -4.39 15.41
N GLU A 29 -2.40 -3.97 15.72
CA GLU A 29 -1.20 -4.46 15.04
C GLU A 29 -0.70 -5.73 15.74
N VAL A 30 -0.92 -6.88 15.09
CA VAL A 30 -0.39 -8.17 15.56
C VAL A 30 0.99 -8.40 14.94
N SER A 31 2.04 -8.16 15.72
CA SER A 31 3.42 -8.44 15.32
C SER A 31 3.79 -9.91 15.56
N LEU A 32 3.85 -10.71 14.49
CA LEU A 32 4.32 -12.09 14.54
C LEU A 32 5.83 -12.15 14.25
N SER A 33 6.59 -12.80 15.12
CA SER A 33 8.01 -13.07 14.88
C SER A 33 8.17 -14.12 13.79
N THR A 34 8.53 -13.67 12.59
CA THR A 34 8.83 -14.56 11.46
C THR A 34 10.33 -14.81 11.38
N LYS A 35 10.74 -16.04 11.03
CA LYS A 35 12.16 -16.38 10.85
C LYS A 35 12.79 -15.62 9.66
N ASN A 36 11.97 -15.18 8.72
CA ASN A 36 12.37 -14.49 7.50
C ASN A 36 11.67 -13.14 7.42
N SER A 37 12.42 -12.09 7.06
CA SER A 37 11.83 -10.77 6.82
C SER A 37 10.83 -10.84 5.67
N ILE A 38 9.60 -10.38 5.93
CA ILE A 38 8.59 -10.17 4.91
C ILE A 38 9.09 -9.07 3.96
N LYS A 39 9.39 -9.46 2.72
CA LYS A 39 9.79 -8.49 1.69
C LYS A 39 8.55 -7.97 0.96
N PRO A 40 8.47 -6.65 0.73
CA PRO A 40 7.42 -6.11 -0.11
C PRO A 40 7.59 -6.60 -1.55
N LEU A 41 6.47 -6.77 -2.24
CA LEU A 41 6.40 -7.14 -3.65
C LEU A 41 6.10 -5.91 -4.50
N TYR A 42 6.67 -5.90 -5.69
CA TYR A 42 6.24 -4.98 -6.73
C TYR A 42 5.28 -5.75 -7.66
N LEU A 43 4.09 -5.18 -7.88
CA LEU A 43 3.10 -5.70 -8.82
C LEU A 43 3.13 -4.81 -10.06
N SER A 44 3.55 -5.35 -11.20
CA SER A 44 3.58 -4.60 -12.47
C SER A 44 2.17 -4.37 -13.00
N LYS A 45 2.06 -3.43 -13.95
CA LYS A 45 0.89 -3.38 -14.83
C LYS A 45 0.74 -4.70 -15.59
N ILE A 46 -0.50 -5.16 -15.76
CA ILE A 46 -0.83 -6.27 -16.64
C ILE A 46 -0.98 -5.70 -18.06
N PHE A 47 -0.06 -6.08 -18.95
CA PHE A 47 -0.10 -5.65 -20.34
C PHE A 47 -1.04 -6.53 -21.15
N ASN A 48 -1.87 -5.89 -21.96
CA ASN A 48 -2.82 -6.58 -22.84
C ASN A 48 -2.22 -6.79 -24.23
N GLU A 49 -1.15 -7.58 -24.30
CA GLU A 49 -0.50 -7.91 -25.57
C GLU A 49 -0.98 -9.27 -26.07
N GLY A 50 -1.78 -9.26 -27.14
CA GLY A 50 -2.24 -10.50 -27.79
C GLY A 50 -3.31 -11.27 -27.03
N SER A 51 -3.98 -10.67 -26.04
CA SER A 51 -5.11 -11.27 -25.34
C SER A 51 -6.46 -10.78 -25.89
N GLU A 52 -7.51 -11.59 -25.71
CA GLU A 52 -8.89 -11.22 -26.04
C GLU A 52 -9.61 -10.51 -24.87
N PHE A 53 -8.91 -10.28 -23.75
CA PHE A 53 -9.52 -9.67 -22.58
C PHE A 53 -9.70 -8.16 -22.76
N GLU A 54 -10.77 -7.62 -22.18
CA GLU A 54 -10.93 -6.18 -22.08
C GLU A 54 -9.91 -5.59 -21.10
N ASN A 55 -9.43 -4.37 -21.37
CA ASN A 55 -8.52 -3.67 -20.45
C ASN A 55 -9.15 -3.45 -19.07
N SER A 56 -10.46 -3.21 -19.01
CA SER A 56 -11.25 -3.09 -17.78
C SER A 56 -11.12 -4.32 -16.89
N TYR A 57 -11.22 -5.51 -17.49
CA TYR A 57 -11.05 -6.78 -16.78
C TYR A 57 -9.65 -6.93 -16.21
N LEU A 58 -8.61 -6.58 -16.98
CA LEU A 58 -7.23 -6.65 -16.52
C LEU A 58 -6.93 -5.65 -15.38
N ASP A 59 -7.54 -4.46 -15.43
CA ASP A 59 -7.46 -3.49 -14.34
C ASP A 59 -8.13 -4.03 -13.06
N ASP A 60 -9.29 -4.68 -13.19
CA ASP A 60 -9.97 -5.29 -12.05
C ASP A 60 -9.20 -6.48 -11.48
N LEU A 61 -8.60 -7.30 -12.34
CA LEU A 61 -7.70 -8.39 -11.92
C LEU A 61 -6.50 -7.84 -11.13
N ALA A 62 -5.87 -6.77 -11.60
CA ALA A 62 -4.77 -6.12 -10.90
C ALA A 62 -5.20 -5.61 -9.51
N LYS A 63 -6.42 -5.06 -9.38
CA LYS A 63 -6.98 -4.63 -8.09
C LYS A 63 -7.19 -5.81 -7.13
N VAL A 64 -7.73 -6.92 -7.61
CA VAL A 64 -7.93 -8.13 -6.81
C VAL A 64 -6.59 -8.67 -6.30
N LEU A 65 -5.60 -8.82 -7.18
CA LEU A 65 -4.25 -9.26 -6.80
C LEU A 65 -3.61 -8.32 -5.77
N LYS A 66 -3.74 -7.01 -5.97
CA LYS A 66 -3.22 -6.01 -5.03
C LYS A 66 -3.91 -6.10 -3.68
N PHE A 67 -5.22 -6.35 -3.65
CA PHE A 67 -5.96 -6.54 -2.41
C PHE A 67 -5.47 -7.79 -1.68
N ASP A 68 -5.45 -8.94 -2.35
CA ASP A 68 -5.06 -10.21 -1.74
C ASP A 68 -3.63 -10.16 -1.20
N LEU A 69 -2.68 -9.66 -1.98
CA LEU A 69 -1.28 -9.55 -1.56
C LEU A 69 -1.13 -8.69 -0.31
N ASN A 70 -1.82 -7.54 -0.24
CA ASN A 70 -1.76 -6.65 0.92
C ASN A 70 -2.47 -7.19 2.17
N ASN A 71 -3.44 -8.10 2.00
CA ASN A 71 -4.24 -8.65 3.11
C ASN A 71 -3.89 -10.11 3.44
N SER A 72 -2.96 -10.73 2.70
CA SER A 72 -2.54 -12.12 2.91
C SER A 72 -1.74 -12.37 4.20
N GLY A 73 -1.21 -11.31 4.82
CA GLY A 73 -0.31 -11.39 5.98
C GLY A 73 1.13 -11.82 5.64
N PHE A 74 1.42 -12.15 4.38
CA PHE A 74 2.75 -12.61 3.94
C PHE A 74 3.59 -11.56 3.22
N THR A 75 2.97 -10.53 2.65
CA THR A 75 3.66 -9.45 1.92
C THR A 75 2.84 -8.16 1.90
N LYS A 76 3.41 -7.10 1.32
CA LYS A 76 2.74 -5.84 0.98
C LYS A 76 3.20 -5.39 -0.40
N VAL A 77 2.27 -4.85 -1.19
CA VAL A 77 2.56 -4.27 -2.50
C VAL A 77 3.13 -2.86 -2.33
N LEU A 78 4.21 -2.55 -3.05
CA LEU A 78 4.82 -1.22 -3.02
C LEU A 78 3.88 -0.14 -3.57
N LYS A 79 3.82 1.01 -2.91
CA LYS A 79 2.95 2.14 -3.26
C LYS A 79 3.47 3.02 -4.42
N ASN A 80 4.68 2.81 -4.92
CA ASN A 80 5.34 3.71 -5.86
C ASN A 80 5.67 3.00 -7.18
N GLU A 81 4.67 2.95 -8.06
CA GLU A 81 4.62 2.11 -9.26
C GLU A 81 5.38 2.75 -10.44
N TYR A 82 5.35 4.09 -10.54
CA TYR A 82 5.74 4.82 -11.76
C TYR A 82 7.22 4.70 -12.19
N GLN A 83 8.17 4.72 -11.25
CA GLN A 83 9.60 4.58 -11.58
C GLN A 83 9.98 3.15 -11.96
N ASN A 84 9.19 2.18 -11.50
CA ASN A 84 9.43 0.75 -11.75
C ASN A 84 8.70 0.30 -13.03
N ASP A 85 7.50 0.84 -13.28
CA ASP A 85 6.72 0.59 -14.51
C ASP A 85 7.52 0.99 -15.75
N PHE A 86 8.22 2.14 -15.71
CA PHE A 86 9.07 2.59 -16.81
C PHE A 86 10.21 1.61 -17.11
N LYS A 87 10.73 0.91 -16.10
CA LYS A 87 11.81 -0.07 -16.28
C LYS A 87 11.34 -1.42 -16.80
N ILE A 88 10.09 -1.79 -16.55
CA ILE A 88 9.52 -3.07 -16.95
C ILE A 88 8.77 -2.95 -18.29
N SER A 89 8.25 -1.76 -18.61
CA SER A 89 7.63 -1.48 -19.92
C SER A 89 8.65 -1.39 -21.05
N HIS A 90 9.93 -1.15 -20.75
CA HIS A 90 11.01 -1.33 -21.69
C HIS A 90 11.44 -2.79 -21.61
N PHE A 91 11.13 -3.55 -22.66
CA PHE A 91 11.43 -4.98 -22.87
C PHE A 91 12.94 -5.31 -22.92
N ASP A 92 13.77 -4.64 -22.12
CA ASP A 92 15.12 -5.08 -21.87
C ASP A 92 15.05 -6.16 -20.78
N THR A 93 14.83 -7.40 -21.22
CA THR A 93 14.64 -8.57 -20.34
C THR A 93 15.77 -8.72 -19.33
N ASP A 94 16.97 -8.27 -19.68
CA ASP A 94 18.15 -8.31 -18.81
C ASP A 94 18.00 -7.37 -17.61
N ILE A 95 17.23 -6.28 -17.74
CA ILE A 95 16.96 -5.31 -16.68
C ILE A 95 15.72 -5.70 -15.88
N ALA A 96 14.67 -6.21 -16.54
CA ALA A 96 13.46 -6.68 -15.87
C ALA A 96 13.77 -7.80 -14.85
N PHE A 97 14.72 -8.68 -15.19
CA PHE A 97 15.17 -9.77 -14.34
C PHE A 97 16.52 -9.54 -13.65
N ASP A 98 17.07 -8.31 -13.62
CA ASP A 98 18.34 -8.00 -12.94
C ASP A 98 18.23 -8.20 -11.41
N PRO A 99 18.75 -9.29 -10.84
CA PRO A 99 18.58 -9.57 -9.42
C PRO A 99 19.34 -8.57 -8.54
N ALA A 100 20.40 -7.92 -9.06
CA ALA A 100 21.21 -6.96 -8.32
C ALA A 100 20.45 -5.65 -8.11
N PHE A 101 19.75 -5.15 -9.13
CA PHE A 101 18.89 -3.97 -9.03
C PHE A 101 17.78 -4.15 -7.98
N TRP A 102 17.06 -5.27 -8.04
CA TRP A 102 15.92 -5.53 -7.15
C TRP A 102 16.34 -5.85 -5.71
N ASN A 103 17.45 -6.58 -5.53
CA ASN A 103 18.03 -6.77 -4.19
C ASN A 103 18.47 -5.46 -3.55
N ASN A 104 19.07 -4.54 -4.31
CA ASN A 104 19.43 -3.20 -3.81
C ASN A 104 18.20 -2.40 -3.36
N LYS A 105 17.05 -2.59 -4.02
CA LYS A 105 15.78 -1.98 -3.62
C LYS A 105 15.08 -2.72 -2.48
N LYS A 106 15.61 -3.87 -2.03
CA LYS A 106 15.02 -4.78 -1.03
C LYS A 106 13.63 -5.30 -1.44
N ILE A 107 13.43 -5.47 -2.75
CA ILE A 107 12.17 -5.95 -3.33
C ILE A 107 12.36 -7.42 -3.68
N ALA A 108 11.39 -8.27 -3.36
CA ALA A 108 11.36 -9.63 -3.88
C ALA A 108 10.73 -9.64 -5.29
N ILE A 109 11.38 -10.33 -6.22
CA ILE A 109 10.84 -10.60 -7.55
C ILE A 109 10.19 -11.98 -7.49
N VAL A 110 8.97 -12.09 -7.97
CA VAL A 110 8.35 -13.38 -8.32
C VAL A 110 8.17 -13.34 -9.83
N VAL A 111 8.89 -14.21 -10.53
CA VAL A 111 8.79 -14.42 -11.98
C VAL A 111 7.82 -15.56 -12.24
#